data_AF-A0A975QJZ4-F1
#
_entry.id   AF-A0A975QJZ4-F1
#
_cell.length_a   1.000
_cell.length_b   1.000
_cell.length_c   1.000
_cell.angle_alpha   90.00
_cell.angle_beta   90.00
_cell.angle_gamma   90.00
#
_symmetry.space_group_name_H-M   'P 1'
#
loop_
_entity.id
_entity.type
_entity.pdbx_description
1 polymer ?
#
loop_
_entity_poly.entity_id
_entity_poly.type
_entity_poly.pdbx_seq_one_letter_code
_entity_poly.pdbx_strand_id
1 'polypeptide(L)'
;MAALDDDPTAPGPHGAPVPISAAAERVGSTARMLRYREGLGLLPRTQEQPTGRGHRHRRFTEDDLRTIAGGLELEREFDIPPAALAFALRVLAEPEVLARVRAHGERLGRLAAAPTRALDFEKEKAMRLLHARRPAPHGPGTRGGPSG
;
A
#
# COMPACT_ATOMS: atom_id res chain seq x y z
N MET A 1 33.09 22.45 0.33
CA MET A 1 31.67 22.06 0.34
C MET A 1 31.29 21.66 -1.07
N ALA A 2 31.25 20.36 -1.35
CA ALA A 2 30.67 19.80 -2.56
C ALA A 2 29.81 18.62 -2.10
N ALA A 3 28.54 18.91 -1.89
CA ALA A 3 27.41 17.98 -1.93
C ALA A 3 26.65 18.42 -3.20
N LEU A 4 26.15 17.59 -4.09
CA LEU A 4 25.55 16.26 -4.04
C LEU A 4 25.79 15.62 -5.42
N ASP A 5 25.80 14.29 -5.48
CA ASP A 5 25.09 13.47 -6.48
C ASP A 5 25.43 11.99 -6.22
N ASP A 6 25.13 11.52 -5.01
CA ASP A 6 24.87 10.09 -4.82
C ASP A 6 23.44 9.87 -5.29
N ASP A 7 23.28 9.42 -6.54
CA ASP A 7 22.01 8.88 -7.04
C ASP A 7 21.77 7.53 -6.33
N PRO A 8 20.78 7.41 -5.43
CA PRO A 8 20.50 6.16 -4.72
C PRO A 8 19.86 5.09 -5.62
N THR A 9 19.75 5.35 -6.93
CA THR A 9 19.05 4.52 -7.91
C THR A 9 19.97 3.79 -8.88
N ALA A 10 21.29 3.93 -8.76
CA ALA A 10 22.23 3.14 -9.54
C ALA A 10 22.31 1.72 -8.95
N PRO A 11 21.84 0.67 -9.65
CA PRO A 11 22.10 -0.69 -9.19
C PRO A 11 23.61 -0.89 -9.19
N GLY A 12 24.19 -1.02 -7.99
CA GLY A 12 25.59 -1.36 -7.82
C GLY A 12 25.92 -2.71 -8.48
N PRO A 13 27.18 -3.16 -8.46
CA PRO A 13 27.55 -4.46 -9.02
C PRO A 13 26.97 -5.58 -8.14
N HIS A 14 25.66 -5.81 -8.26
CA HIS A 14 24.92 -6.83 -7.55
C HIS A 14 25.43 -8.17 -8.05
N GLY A 15 25.92 -8.99 -7.12
CA GLY A 15 26.48 -10.30 -7.42
C GLY A 15 25.55 -11.13 -8.31
N ALA A 16 26.15 -12.03 -9.09
CA ALA A 16 25.43 -12.88 -10.04
C ALA A 16 24.18 -13.51 -9.40
N PRO A 17 23.03 -13.52 -10.09
CA PRO A 17 21.79 -14.06 -9.54
C PRO A 17 21.95 -15.50 -9.04
N VAL A 18 21.46 -15.78 -7.82
CA VAL A 18 21.69 -17.06 -7.14
C VAL A 18 20.47 -17.99 -7.16
N PRO A 19 20.65 -19.32 -7.18
CA PRO A 19 19.54 -20.26 -7.03
C PRO A 19 18.91 -20.23 -5.63
N ILE A 20 17.70 -20.78 -5.50
CA ILE A 20 16.92 -20.76 -4.25
C ILE A 20 17.63 -21.38 -3.03
N SER A 21 18.50 -22.38 -3.22
CA SER A 21 19.28 -22.98 -2.12
C SER A 21 20.31 -21.99 -1.58
N ALA A 22 21.11 -21.38 -2.45
CA ALA A 22 22.08 -20.35 -2.08
C ALA A 22 21.40 -19.09 -1.53
N ALA A 23 20.23 -18.72 -2.09
CA ALA A 23 19.41 -17.64 -1.53
C ALA A 23 18.98 -17.94 -0.10
N ALA A 24 18.50 -19.16 0.17
CA ALA A 24 18.06 -19.59 1.50
C ALA A 24 19.20 -19.51 2.53
N GLU A 25 20.40 -19.98 2.18
CA GLU A 25 21.58 -19.88 3.04
C GLU A 25 21.91 -18.42 3.37
N ARG A 26 21.89 -17.53 2.37
CA ARG A 26 22.20 -16.10 2.55
C ARG A 26 21.22 -15.37 3.45
N VAL A 27 19.94 -15.69 3.38
CA VAL A 27 18.90 -15.04 4.21
C VAL A 27 18.65 -15.79 5.53
N GLY A 28 19.44 -16.82 5.85
CA GLY A 28 19.28 -17.60 7.08
C GLY A 28 17.95 -18.37 7.15
N SER A 29 17.48 -18.90 6.02
CA SER A 29 16.24 -19.66 5.92
C SER A 29 16.45 -21.02 5.23
N THR A 30 15.37 -21.75 4.98
CA THR A 30 15.41 -23.02 4.23
C THR A 30 14.79 -22.85 2.85
N ALA A 31 15.29 -23.61 1.87
CA ALA A 31 14.71 -23.60 0.52
C ALA A 31 13.21 -24.00 0.52
N ARG A 32 12.80 -24.86 1.47
CA ARG A 32 11.38 -25.20 1.68
C ARG A 32 10.58 -23.98 2.14
N MET A 33 11.09 -23.23 3.09
CA MET A 33 10.44 -22.02 3.58
C MET A 33 10.34 -20.95 2.49
N LEU A 34 11.40 -20.73 1.71
CA LEU A 34 11.33 -19.80 0.58
C LEU A 34 10.29 -20.19 -0.47
N ARG A 35 10.14 -21.49 -0.78
CA ARG A 35 9.06 -21.98 -1.67
C ARG A 35 7.67 -21.78 -1.07
N TYR A 36 7.50 -21.99 0.23
CA TYR A 36 6.24 -21.71 0.90
C TYR A 36 5.87 -20.22 0.81
N ARG A 37 6.83 -19.33 1.07
CA ARG A 37 6.67 -17.87 0.93
C ARG A 37 6.36 -17.45 -0.50
N GLU A 38 6.98 -18.10 -1.48
CA GLU A 38 6.68 -17.88 -2.90
C GLU A 38 5.21 -18.19 -3.21
N GLY A 39 4.69 -19.32 -2.71
CA GLY A 39 3.27 -19.66 -2.85
C GLY A 39 2.32 -18.65 -2.20
N LEU A 40 2.79 -17.91 -1.20
CA LEU A 40 2.06 -16.82 -0.54
C LEU A 40 2.22 -15.46 -1.23
N GLY A 41 3.04 -15.36 -2.28
CA GLY A 41 3.32 -14.09 -2.97
C GLY A 41 4.29 -13.16 -2.23
N LEU A 42 5.05 -13.68 -1.26
CA LEU A 42 6.00 -12.90 -0.44
C LEU A 42 7.40 -12.78 -1.05
N LEU A 43 7.63 -13.39 -2.21
CA LEU A 43 8.90 -13.27 -2.93
C LEU A 43 8.72 -12.34 -4.13
N PRO A 44 9.66 -11.38 -4.35
CA PRO A 44 9.62 -10.49 -5.50
C PRO A 44 9.58 -11.29 -6.79
N ARG A 45 8.82 -10.85 -7.80
CA ARG A 45 8.77 -11.52 -9.10
C ARG A 45 10.14 -11.39 -9.76
N THR A 46 10.97 -12.43 -9.64
CA THR A 46 12.24 -12.57 -10.36
C THR A 46 12.14 -12.05 -11.79
N GLN A 47 13.07 -11.16 -12.15
CA GLN A 47 13.05 -10.41 -13.40
C GLN A 47 13.15 -11.28 -14.67
N GLU A 48 13.63 -12.53 -14.56
CA GLU A 48 13.60 -13.48 -15.67
C GLU A 48 12.26 -14.23 -15.73
N GLN A 49 11.28 -13.63 -16.40
CA GLN A 49 10.15 -14.41 -16.91
C GLN A 49 10.65 -15.38 -18.00
N PRO A 50 10.31 -16.68 -17.92
CA PRO A 50 10.86 -17.68 -18.82
C PRO A 50 10.22 -17.57 -20.21
N THR A 51 10.95 -16.99 -21.15
CA THR A 51 10.70 -17.16 -22.59
C THR A 51 11.23 -18.52 -23.05
N GLY A 52 10.69 -19.63 -22.53
CA GLY A 52 11.14 -20.95 -22.95
C GLY A 52 10.54 -22.15 -22.23
N ARG A 53 10.24 -23.18 -23.01
CA ARG A 53 9.74 -24.50 -22.60
C ARG A 53 10.77 -25.20 -21.73
N GLY A 54 10.69 -25.03 -20.42
CA GLY A 54 11.53 -25.73 -19.44
C GLY A 54 11.48 -25.09 -18.07
N HIS A 55 11.43 -25.91 -17.03
CA HIS A 55 11.53 -25.49 -15.63
C HIS A 55 12.90 -24.83 -15.38
N ARG A 56 13.06 -23.55 -15.73
CA ARG A 56 14.26 -22.79 -15.38
C ARG A 56 14.18 -22.45 -13.90
N HIS A 57 15.16 -22.93 -13.15
CA HIS A 57 15.30 -22.67 -11.72
C HIS A 57 15.38 -21.16 -11.47
N ARG A 58 14.49 -20.65 -10.62
CA ARG A 58 14.41 -19.26 -10.22
C ARG A 58 15.76 -18.73 -9.73
N ARG A 59 16.06 -17.48 -10.08
CA ARG A 59 17.29 -16.77 -9.73
C ARG A 59 16.93 -15.57 -8.86
N PHE A 60 17.72 -15.31 -7.84
CA PHE A 60 17.49 -14.20 -6.91
C PHE A 60 18.65 -13.23 -7.03
N THR A 61 18.33 -11.98 -7.34
CA THR A 61 19.28 -10.86 -7.32
C THR A 61 19.56 -10.45 -5.87
N GLU A 62 20.60 -9.65 -5.65
CA GLU A 62 20.87 -9.10 -4.31
C GLU A 62 19.69 -8.26 -3.79
N ASP A 63 19.00 -7.55 -4.67
CA ASP A 63 17.80 -6.77 -4.33
C ASP A 63 16.64 -7.66 -3.89
N ASP A 64 16.50 -8.82 -4.54
CA ASP A 64 15.53 -9.83 -4.14
C ASP A 64 15.86 -10.37 -2.73
N LEU A 65 17.14 -10.62 -2.44
CA LEU A 65 17.59 -11.09 -1.13
C LEU A 65 17.33 -10.06 -0.03
N ARG A 66 17.62 -8.78 -0.28
CA ARG A 66 17.30 -7.69 0.66
C ARG A 66 15.80 -7.58 0.91
N THR A 67 15.00 -7.70 -0.15
CA THR A 67 13.53 -7.71 -0.04
C THR A 67 13.02 -8.89 0.82
N ILE A 68 13.56 -10.09 0.60
CA ILE A 68 13.20 -11.29 1.37
C ILE A 68 13.62 -11.12 2.84
N ALA A 69 14.82 -10.59 3.09
CA ALA A 69 15.33 -10.34 4.43
C ALA A 69 14.43 -9.36 5.21
N GLY A 70 13.98 -8.27 4.58
CA GLY A 70 13.04 -7.34 5.21
C GLY A 70 11.71 -7.99 5.58
N GLY A 71 11.17 -8.87 4.72
CA GLY A 71 9.97 -9.64 5.06
C GLY A 71 10.17 -10.62 6.24
N LEU A 72 11.34 -11.23 6.36
CA LEU A 72 11.70 -12.10 7.50
C LEU A 72 11.90 -11.29 8.79
N GLU A 73 12.38 -10.07 8.68
CA GLU A 73 12.50 -9.16 9.81
C GLU A 73 11.13 -8.77 10.36
N LEU A 74 10.19 -8.35 9.51
CA LEU A 74 8.81 -8.05 9.92
C LEU A 74 8.14 -9.23 10.64
N GLU A 75 8.33 -10.45 10.13
CA GLU A 75 7.77 -11.64 10.75
C GLU A 75 8.32 -11.90 12.15
N ARG A 76 9.63 -11.68 12.35
CA ARG A 76 10.26 -11.84 13.66
C ARG A 76 9.89 -10.71 14.61
N GLU A 77 9.88 -9.47 14.13
CA GLU A 77 9.59 -8.28 14.96
C GLU A 77 8.15 -8.30 15.48
N PHE A 78 7.19 -8.65 14.62
CA PHE A 78 5.78 -8.69 15.00
C PHE A 78 5.30 -10.07 15.47
N ASP A 79 6.20 -11.06 15.54
CA ASP A 79 5.90 -12.46 15.87
C ASP A 79 4.68 -13.00 15.07
N ILE A 80 4.71 -12.81 13.75
CA ILE A 80 3.64 -13.21 12.85
C ILE A 80 4.07 -14.32 11.89
N PRO A 81 3.18 -15.28 11.57
CA PRO A 81 3.48 -16.28 10.56
C PRO A 81 3.49 -15.64 9.15
N PRO A 82 4.18 -16.26 8.17
CA PRO A 82 4.24 -15.73 6.80
C PRO A 82 2.87 -15.48 6.17
N ALA A 83 1.89 -16.35 6.46
CA ALA A 83 0.53 -16.18 5.94
C ALA A 83 -0.16 -14.90 6.46
N ALA A 84 0.14 -14.47 7.68
CA ALA A 84 -0.40 -13.22 8.23
C ALA A 84 0.21 -11.99 7.55
N LEU A 85 1.52 -12.01 7.28
CA LEU A 85 2.18 -10.96 6.49
C LEU A 85 1.59 -10.88 5.08
N ALA A 86 1.43 -12.03 4.41
CA ALA A 86 0.83 -12.10 3.08
C ALA A 86 -0.61 -11.55 3.07
N PHE A 87 -1.39 -11.90 4.08
CA PHE A 87 -2.74 -11.35 4.23
C PHE A 87 -2.73 -9.84 4.50
N ALA A 88 -1.80 -9.33 5.31
CA ALA A 88 -1.66 -7.89 5.56
C ALA A 88 -1.35 -7.13 4.26
N LEU A 89 -0.41 -7.62 3.44
CA LEU A 89 -0.13 -7.03 2.13
C LEU A 89 -1.35 -7.06 1.21
N ARG A 90 -2.11 -8.17 1.24
CA ARG A 90 -3.38 -8.28 0.50
C ARG A 90 -4.41 -7.25 0.96
N VAL A 91 -4.56 -7.05 2.28
CA VAL A 91 -5.43 -6.02 2.86
C VAL A 91 -5.04 -4.64 2.35
N LEU A 92 -3.75 -4.34 2.21
CA LEU A 92 -3.28 -3.06 1.68
C LEU A 92 -3.50 -2.91 0.17
N ALA A 93 -3.41 -4.01 -0.59
CA ALA A 93 -3.52 -4.00 -2.05
C ALA A 93 -4.98 -4.06 -2.57
N GLU A 94 -5.89 -4.72 -1.85
CA GLU A 94 -7.28 -4.94 -2.27
C GLU A 94 -8.26 -4.05 -1.47
N PRO A 95 -8.83 -2.98 -2.06
CA PRO A 95 -9.70 -2.03 -1.34
C PRO A 95 -10.92 -2.69 -0.69
N GLU A 96 -11.50 -3.72 -1.33
CA GLU A 96 -12.65 -4.41 -0.76
C GLU A 96 -12.28 -5.24 0.48
N VAL A 97 -11.09 -5.88 0.48
CA VAL A 97 -10.60 -6.66 1.62
C VAL A 97 -10.34 -5.70 2.78
N LEU A 98 -9.71 -4.55 2.51
CA LEU A 98 -9.51 -3.48 3.49
C LEU A 98 -10.81 -3.06 4.16
N ALA A 99 -11.84 -2.74 3.36
CA ALA A 99 -13.14 -2.30 3.88
C ALA A 99 -13.78 -3.37 4.79
N ARG A 100 -13.71 -4.65 4.39
CA ARG A 100 -14.27 -5.77 5.17
C ARG A 100 -13.52 -5.98 6.49
N VAL A 101 -12.18 -5.99 6.46
CA VAL A 101 -11.33 -6.16 7.66
C VAL A 101 -11.54 -4.98 8.62
N ARG A 102 -11.61 -3.76 8.11
CA ARG A 102 -11.86 -2.56 8.92
C ARG A 102 -13.22 -2.63 9.60
N ALA A 103 -14.29 -2.93 8.85
CA ALA A 103 -15.63 -3.06 9.41
C ALA A 103 -15.70 -4.15 10.49
N HIS A 104 -14.93 -5.24 10.33
CA HIS A 104 -14.81 -6.25 11.37
C HIS A 104 -14.06 -5.73 12.61
N GLY A 105 -12.94 -5.02 12.43
CA GLY A 105 -12.18 -4.40 13.53
C GLY A 105 -12.97 -3.35 14.32
N GLU A 106 -13.84 -2.60 13.63
CA GLU A 106 -14.80 -1.68 14.27
C GLU A 106 -15.82 -2.44 15.13
N ARG A 107 -16.39 -3.53 14.62
CA ARG A 107 -17.32 -4.39 15.40
C ARG A 107 -16.65 -5.05 16.60
N LEU A 108 -15.36 -5.37 16.50
CA LEU A 108 -14.56 -5.89 17.61
C LEU A 108 -14.15 -4.78 18.61
N GLY A 109 -14.40 -3.51 18.31
CA GLY A 109 -13.96 -2.37 19.13
C GLY A 109 -12.45 -2.14 19.12
N ARG A 110 -11.71 -2.78 18.21
CA ARG A 110 -10.24 -2.66 18.08
C ARG A 110 -9.82 -1.48 17.20
N LEU A 111 -10.68 -1.07 16.29
CA LEU A 111 -10.47 0.09 15.44
C LEU A 111 -11.53 1.15 15.76
N ALA A 112 -11.10 2.40 15.91
CA ALA A 112 -12.02 3.52 15.91
C ALA A 112 -12.72 3.57 14.53
N ALA A 113 -14.03 3.81 14.55
CA ALA A 113 -14.79 4.03 13.33
C ALA A 113 -14.11 5.12 12.49
N ALA A 114 -14.00 4.89 11.18
CA ALA A 114 -13.28 5.80 10.29
C ALA A 114 -13.67 7.27 10.50
N PRO A 115 -12.71 8.21 10.61
CA PRO A 115 -13.00 9.64 10.75
C PRO A 115 -13.68 10.25 9.53
N THR A 116 -13.94 9.48 8.47
CA THR A 116 -14.72 9.91 7.30
C THR A 116 -16.06 10.52 7.70
N ARG A 117 -16.73 10.02 8.75
CA ARG A 117 -17.97 10.65 9.26
C ARG A 117 -17.75 12.06 9.84
N ALA A 118 -16.60 12.32 10.45
CA ALA A 118 -16.27 13.65 10.97
C ALA A 118 -15.95 14.62 9.82
N LEU A 119 -15.22 14.15 8.80
CA LEU A 119 -14.91 14.94 7.59
C LEU A 119 -16.16 15.22 6.74
N ASP A 120 -17.09 14.27 6.65
CA ASP A 120 -18.38 14.45 5.96
C ASP A 120 -19.25 15.49 6.68
N PHE A 121 -19.28 15.48 8.02
CA PHE A 121 -20.00 16.48 8.81
C PHE A 121 -19.39 17.88 8.66
N GLU A 122 -18.07 18.00 8.66
CA GLU A 122 -17.38 19.27 8.41
C GLU A 122 -17.63 19.80 7.00
N LYS A 123 -17.61 18.90 6.00
CA LYS A 123 -17.95 19.21 4.61
C LYS A 123 -19.40 19.67 4.49
N GLU A 124 -20.36 18.98 5.10
CA GLU A 124 -21.77 19.39 5.10
C GLU A 124 -21.98 20.74 5.77
N LYS A 125 -21.32 20.99 6.91
CA LYS A 125 -21.35 22.29 7.60
C LYS A 125 -20.79 23.41 6.72
N ALA A 126 -19.66 23.18 6.05
CA ALA A 126 -19.06 24.14 5.13
C ALA A 126 -20.00 24.44 3.95
N MET A 127 -20.63 23.41 3.36
CA MET A 127 -21.59 23.59 2.28
C MET A 127 -22.83 24.39 2.72
N ARG A 128 -23.37 24.11 3.91
CA ARG A 128 -24.49 24.90 4.48
C ARG A 128 -24.12 26.37 4.65
N LEU A 129 -22.91 26.67 5.11
CA LEU A 129 -22.43 28.05 5.27
C LEU A 129 -22.27 28.78 3.93
N LEU A 130 -21.83 28.08 2.88
CA LEU A 130 -21.74 28.65 1.53
C LEU A 130 -23.11 28.94 0.92
N HIS A 131 -24.08 28.04 1.11
CA HIS A 131 -25.46 28.24 0.64
C HIS A 131 -26.19 29.34 1.42
N ALA A 132 -25.96 29.47 2.73
CA ALA A 132 -26.56 30.51 3.56
C ALA A 132 -26.01 31.93 3.26
N ARG A 133 -24.83 32.03 2.62
CA ARG A 133 -24.18 33.31 2.30
C ARG A 133 -24.54 33.87 0.93
N ARG A 134 -25.35 33.16 0.13
CA ARG A 134 -25.84 33.67 -1.17
C ARG A 134 -26.99 34.65 -0.92
N PRO A 135 -26.81 35.96 -1.14
CA PRO A 135 -27.90 36.91 -0.97
C PRO A 135 -28.96 36.62 -2.04
N ALA A 136 -30.23 36.57 -1.65
CA ALA A 136 -31.34 36.57 -2.60
C ALA A 136 -31.19 37.81 -3.49
N PRO A 137 -31.33 37.71 -4.83
CA PRO A 137 -31.31 38.89 -5.68
C PRO A 137 -32.48 39.79 -5.28
N HIS A 138 -32.14 40.94 -4.70
CA HIS A 138 -33.08 42.01 -4.40
C HIS A 138 -33.73 42.41 -5.72
N GLY A 139 -35.01 42.07 -5.89
CA GLY A 139 -35.77 42.38 -7.10
C GLY A 139 -35.76 43.91 -7.33
N PRO A 140 -35.50 44.39 -8.56
CA PRO A 140 -35.45 45.82 -8.81
C PRO A 140 -36.84 46.42 -8.59
N GLY A 141 -36.88 47.41 -7.69
CA GLY A 141 -38.08 48.12 -7.29
C GLY A 141 -38.86 48.65 -8.50
N THR A 142 -40.13 48.25 -8.55
CA THR A 142 -41.16 48.85 -9.38
C THR A 142 -41.34 50.31 -8.99
N ARG A 143 -40.66 51.21 -9.70
CA ARG A 143 -40.94 52.65 -9.67
C ARG A 143 -42.18 52.90 -10.54
N GLY A 144 -43.36 52.76 -9.95
CA GLY A 144 -44.61 53.22 -10.55
C GLY A 144 -44.76 54.73 -10.34
N GLY A 145 -44.58 55.51 -11.40
CA GLY A 145 -45.48 56.64 -11.65
C GLY A 145 -46.71 56.14 -12.44
N PRO A 146 -47.81 56.90 -12.62
CA PRO A 146 -47.81 58.36 -12.79
C PRO A 146 -49.00 59.13 -12.13
N SER A 147 -48.85 60.45 -12.16
CA SER A 147 -49.81 61.55 -12.40
C SER A 147 -51.29 61.46 -11.97
N GLY A 148 -51.73 62.53 -11.30
CA GLY A 148 -53.14 62.91 -11.09
C GLY A 148 -53.24 64.10 -10.14
#